data_AF-A0A159ZZQ7-F1
#
_entry.id   AF-A0A159ZZQ7-F1
#
_cell.length_a   1.000
_cell.length_b   1.000
_cell.length_c   1.000
_cell.angle_alpha   90.00
_cell.angle_beta   90.00
_cell.angle_gamma   90.00
#
_symmetry.space_group_name_H-M   'P 1'
#
loop_
_entity.id
_entity.type
_entity.pdbx_description
1 polymer ?
#
loop_
_entity_poly.entity_id
_entity_poly.type
_entity_poly.pdbx_seq_one_letter_code
_entity_poly.pdbx_strand_id
1 'polypeptide(L)'
;MRPARALIDLQALRHNYQLAREVTGAKALAVIKADAYGHGAVRCAEALQDTADGFAVACIEEALELRAGGIRGPILLLEGFFEASELSLIVEHDFWCVVHSLWQLEAIEKAALSQPITVWLKLDSGMHRVGLHPADYQAAYRRLLASGKVAKIVLMSHFARADELHDPSSTEQLAIFDKARQGLVAQISLRNSPAVLGWPQVPSDWVRPGIMLYGATPFDEPNAVASRLQPVMTLESKIICVRELPAGEPVGYGARFVTTQPTRVGVVAMGYADGYPRQAPNGTPVLVDGQRSQLVGRVSMDMLCVDLTDVPQAGLGSTVELWGKNILASDVAKAADTIPYQIFCNLRRVPRLYSGH
;
A
#
# COMPACT_ATOMS: atom_id res chain seq x y z
N MET A 1 27.59 -4.53 -11.96
CA MET A 1 26.26 -3.95 -11.70
C MET A 1 26.10 -3.74 -10.20
N ARG A 2 25.37 -2.71 -9.75
CA ARG A 2 25.11 -2.46 -8.31
C ARG A 2 24.28 -3.63 -7.73
N PRO A 3 24.58 -4.15 -6.53
CA PRO A 3 23.94 -5.37 -6.01
C PRO A 3 22.55 -5.15 -5.38
N ALA A 4 22.11 -3.90 -5.23
CA ALA A 4 20.78 -3.55 -4.73
C ALA A 4 19.69 -4.11 -5.64
N ARG A 5 18.69 -4.77 -5.06
CA ARG A 5 17.52 -5.30 -5.78
C ARG A 5 16.33 -5.48 -4.85
N ALA A 6 15.12 -5.43 -5.42
CA ALA A 6 13.89 -5.79 -4.73
C ALA A 6 13.34 -7.09 -5.32
N LEU A 7 13.23 -8.13 -4.50
CA LEU A 7 12.62 -9.40 -4.87
C LEU A 7 11.12 -9.33 -4.57
N ILE A 8 10.27 -9.67 -5.53
CA ILE A 8 8.81 -9.59 -5.43
C ILE A 8 8.21 -11.00 -5.53
N ASP A 9 7.64 -11.49 -4.43
CA ASP A 9 7.04 -12.82 -4.31
C ASP A 9 5.54 -12.78 -4.65
N LEU A 10 5.20 -13.09 -5.90
CA LEU A 10 3.82 -13.04 -6.41
C LEU A 10 2.94 -14.13 -5.81
N GLN A 11 3.51 -15.21 -5.28
CA GLN A 11 2.75 -16.24 -4.56
C GLN A 11 2.33 -15.73 -3.17
N ALA A 12 3.20 -15.01 -2.46
CA ALA A 12 2.83 -14.31 -1.23
C ALA A 12 1.71 -13.27 -1.48
N LEU A 13 1.77 -12.55 -2.60
CA LEU A 13 0.71 -11.61 -3.01
C LEU A 13 -0.64 -12.33 -3.19
N ARG A 14 -0.66 -13.45 -3.92
CA ARG A 14 -1.86 -14.29 -4.11
C ARG A 14 -2.41 -14.81 -2.79
N HIS A 15 -1.53 -15.33 -1.92
CA HIS A 15 -1.89 -15.78 -0.57
C HIS A 15 -2.57 -14.66 0.23
N ASN A 16 -1.99 -13.47 0.27
CA ASN A 16 -2.54 -12.34 1.02
C ASN A 16 -3.89 -11.86 0.46
N TYR A 17 -4.06 -11.88 -0.88
CA TYR A 17 -5.35 -11.58 -1.52
C TYR A 17 -6.43 -12.62 -1.15
N GLN A 18 -6.08 -13.91 -1.19
CA GLN A 18 -6.98 -14.99 -0.78
C GLN A 18 -7.36 -14.89 0.70
N LEU A 19 -6.40 -14.54 1.57
CA LEU A 19 -6.68 -14.29 2.98
C LEU A 19 -7.72 -13.17 3.16
N ALA A 20 -7.62 -12.08 2.40
CA ALA A 20 -8.60 -10.99 2.47
C ALA A 20 -10.02 -11.47 2.12
N ARG A 21 -10.15 -12.35 1.13
CA ARG A 21 -11.44 -12.95 0.75
C ARG A 21 -11.92 -13.96 1.79
N GLU A 22 -11.04 -14.81 2.30
CA GLU A 22 -11.34 -15.83 3.32
C GLU A 22 -11.95 -15.20 4.57
N VAL A 23 -11.32 -14.16 5.12
CA VAL A 23 -11.73 -13.58 6.42
C VAL A 23 -12.94 -12.65 6.31
N THR A 24 -13.40 -12.34 5.09
CA THR A 24 -14.52 -11.42 4.86
C THR A 24 -15.71 -12.09 4.20
N GLY A 25 -15.50 -13.12 3.37
CA GLY A 25 -16.52 -13.68 2.48
C GLY A 25 -16.98 -12.71 1.38
N ALA A 26 -16.39 -11.52 1.30
CA ALA A 26 -16.78 -10.44 0.39
C ALA A 26 -16.01 -10.52 -0.94
N LYS A 27 -16.49 -9.78 -1.95
CA LYS A 27 -15.68 -9.49 -3.13
C LYS A 27 -14.53 -8.56 -2.75
N ALA A 28 -13.37 -8.68 -3.37
CA ALA A 28 -12.22 -7.84 -3.05
C ALA A 28 -11.68 -7.09 -4.28
N LEU A 29 -11.54 -5.78 -4.15
CA LEU A 29 -10.75 -4.99 -5.10
C LEU A 29 -9.31 -4.94 -4.63
N ALA A 30 -8.39 -5.51 -5.40
CA ALA A 30 -6.97 -5.39 -5.11
C ALA A 30 -6.51 -3.94 -5.33
N VAL A 31 -6.16 -3.24 -4.25
CA VAL A 31 -5.73 -1.84 -4.32
C VAL A 31 -4.26 -1.81 -4.73
N ILE A 32 -4.01 -1.40 -5.98
CA ILE A 32 -2.71 -1.44 -6.65
C ILE A 32 -2.25 -0.07 -7.17
N LYS A 33 -2.82 1.02 -6.63
CA LYS A 33 -2.35 2.39 -6.88
C LYS A 33 -0.87 2.60 -6.52
N ALA A 34 -0.29 3.68 -7.00
CA ALA A 34 1.11 4.04 -6.79
C ALA A 34 2.06 2.88 -7.17
N ASP A 35 1.87 2.34 -8.38
CA ASP A 35 2.66 1.23 -8.92
C ASP A 35 2.63 -0.03 -8.02
N ALA A 36 1.43 -0.43 -7.56
CA ALA A 36 1.21 -1.45 -6.55
C ALA A 36 2.05 -1.23 -5.28
N TYR A 37 2.01 0.00 -4.76
CA TYR A 37 2.81 0.43 -3.61
C TYR A 37 4.30 0.14 -3.86
N GLY A 38 4.80 0.42 -5.05
CA GLY A 38 6.19 0.15 -5.47
C GLY A 38 6.50 -1.29 -5.91
N HIS A 39 5.55 -2.23 -5.84
CA HIS A 39 5.77 -3.64 -6.21
C HIS A 39 5.66 -3.89 -7.73
N GLY A 40 5.06 -2.99 -8.50
CA GLY A 40 4.84 -3.13 -9.94
C GLY A 40 3.39 -3.43 -10.28
N ALA A 41 2.61 -2.41 -10.63
CA ALA A 41 1.16 -2.51 -10.82
C ALA A 41 0.76 -3.57 -11.84
N VAL A 42 1.33 -3.52 -13.05
CA VAL A 42 1.01 -4.48 -14.12
C VAL A 42 1.33 -5.91 -13.70
N ARG A 43 2.54 -6.16 -13.16
CA ARG A 43 2.97 -7.51 -12.74
C ARG A 43 2.12 -8.05 -11.59
N CYS A 44 1.76 -7.20 -10.63
CA CYS A 44 0.86 -7.59 -9.54
C CYS A 44 -0.57 -7.87 -10.04
N ALA A 45 -1.06 -7.08 -11.01
CA ALA A 45 -2.37 -7.29 -11.60
C ALA A 45 -2.44 -8.58 -12.44
N GLU A 46 -1.41 -8.86 -13.25
CA GLU A 46 -1.27 -10.12 -14.00
C GLU A 46 -1.34 -11.32 -13.06
N ALA A 47 -0.58 -11.27 -11.96
CA ALA A 47 -0.52 -12.34 -10.96
C ALA A 47 -1.82 -12.52 -10.16
N LEU A 48 -2.78 -11.60 -10.24
CA LEU A 48 -4.05 -11.67 -9.52
C LEU A 48 -5.26 -11.77 -10.46
N GLN A 49 -5.11 -11.54 -11.76
CA GLN A 49 -6.22 -11.36 -12.69
C GLN A 49 -7.18 -12.56 -12.77
N ASP A 50 -6.69 -13.78 -12.57
CA ASP A 50 -7.48 -15.02 -12.58
C ASP A 50 -8.32 -15.22 -11.31
N THR A 51 -8.00 -14.51 -10.21
CA THR A 51 -8.63 -14.70 -8.89
C THR A 51 -9.26 -13.43 -8.32
N ALA A 52 -8.85 -12.25 -8.80
CA ALA A 52 -9.32 -10.97 -8.32
C ALA A 52 -10.74 -10.64 -8.82
N ASP A 53 -11.58 -10.10 -7.93
CA ASP A 53 -12.91 -9.61 -8.35
C ASP A 53 -12.82 -8.26 -9.08
N GLY A 54 -11.67 -7.58 -8.95
CA GLY A 54 -11.30 -6.36 -9.66
C GLY A 54 -10.08 -5.68 -9.02
N PHE A 55 -9.69 -4.55 -9.58
CA PHE A 55 -8.57 -3.73 -9.13
C PHE A 55 -9.04 -2.32 -8.76
N ALA A 56 -8.26 -1.63 -7.95
CA ALA A 56 -8.50 -0.23 -7.63
C ALA A 56 -7.20 0.58 -7.69
N VAL A 57 -7.26 1.71 -8.40
CA VAL A 57 -6.14 2.62 -8.67
C VAL A 57 -6.52 4.05 -8.27
N ALA A 58 -5.55 4.96 -8.17
CA ALA A 58 -5.80 6.33 -7.76
C ALA A 58 -6.44 7.16 -8.88
N CYS A 59 -5.88 7.06 -10.09
CA CYS A 59 -6.20 7.92 -11.22
C CYS A 59 -6.32 7.13 -12.53
N ILE A 60 -6.75 7.82 -13.60
CA ILE A 60 -7.03 7.20 -14.90
C ILE A 60 -5.75 6.73 -15.59
N GLU A 61 -4.61 7.39 -15.39
CA GLU A 61 -3.32 7.02 -15.97
C GLU A 61 -2.88 5.62 -15.49
N GLU A 62 -3.03 5.34 -14.20
CA GLU A 62 -2.77 4.01 -13.65
C GLU A 62 -3.74 2.96 -14.23
N ALA A 63 -5.00 3.31 -14.43
CA ALA A 63 -5.99 2.39 -15.01
C ALA A 63 -5.68 2.07 -16.48
N LEU A 64 -5.25 3.08 -17.24
CA LEU A 64 -4.82 2.95 -18.63
C LEU A 64 -3.56 2.10 -18.75
N GLU A 65 -2.60 2.26 -17.84
CA GLU A 65 -1.42 1.39 -17.77
C GLU A 65 -1.81 -0.08 -17.60
N LEU A 66 -2.76 -0.37 -16.71
CA LEU A 66 -3.26 -1.74 -16.52
C LEU A 66 -3.97 -2.26 -17.78
N ARG A 67 -4.80 -1.44 -18.45
CA ARG A 67 -5.42 -1.83 -19.72
C ARG A 67 -4.38 -2.12 -20.81
N ALA A 68 -3.36 -1.29 -20.93
CA ALA A 68 -2.24 -1.51 -21.85
C ALA A 68 -1.45 -2.79 -21.50
N GLY A 69 -1.35 -3.13 -20.22
CA GLY A 69 -0.83 -4.41 -19.70
C GLY A 69 -1.76 -5.62 -19.90
N GLY A 70 -2.89 -5.46 -20.60
CA GLY A 70 -3.81 -6.56 -20.91
C GLY A 70 -4.78 -6.92 -19.78
N ILE A 71 -4.91 -6.07 -18.76
CA ILE A 71 -5.84 -6.31 -17.65
C ILE A 71 -7.28 -6.05 -18.09
N ARG A 72 -8.13 -7.09 -18.03
CA ARG A 72 -9.52 -7.05 -18.52
C ARG A 72 -10.58 -6.97 -17.43
N GLY A 73 -10.23 -7.32 -16.19
CA GLY A 73 -11.15 -7.27 -15.06
C GLY A 73 -11.60 -5.83 -14.72
N PRO A 74 -12.58 -5.68 -13.82
CA PRO A 74 -13.01 -4.37 -13.33
C PRO A 74 -11.84 -3.55 -12.75
N ILE A 75 -11.81 -2.26 -13.05
CA ILE A 75 -10.84 -1.32 -12.46
C ILE A 75 -11.61 -0.11 -11.92
N LEU A 76 -11.46 0.17 -10.63
CA LEU A 76 -12.05 1.31 -9.94
C LEU A 76 -11.06 2.47 -9.83
N LEU A 77 -11.46 3.65 -10.31
CA LEU A 77 -10.78 4.91 -10.05
C LEU A 77 -11.20 5.42 -8.66
N LEU A 78 -10.31 5.32 -7.66
CA LEU A 78 -10.60 5.62 -6.25
C LEU A 78 -10.89 7.11 -5.99
N GLU A 79 -10.37 7.99 -6.85
CA GLU A 79 -10.54 9.44 -6.75
C GLU A 79 -11.51 9.97 -7.83
N GLY A 80 -12.08 9.06 -8.63
CA GLY A 80 -12.93 9.41 -9.76
C GLY A 80 -12.13 9.98 -10.92
N PHE A 81 -12.72 10.93 -11.62
CA PHE A 81 -12.05 11.75 -12.64
C PHE A 81 -11.72 13.13 -12.10
N PHE A 82 -10.66 13.74 -12.64
CA PHE A 82 -10.22 15.09 -12.30
C PHE A 82 -10.75 16.13 -13.31
N GLU A 83 -11.00 15.70 -14.54
CA GLU A 83 -11.59 16.52 -15.60
C GLU A 83 -12.77 15.81 -16.28
N ALA A 84 -13.79 16.55 -16.68
CA ALA A 84 -14.98 15.97 -17.35
C ALA A 84 -14.64 15.29 -18.69
N SER A 85 -13.53 15.67 -19.33
CA SER A 85 -13.00 15.05 -20.55
C SER A 85 -12.67 13.57 -20.35
N GLU A 86 -12.25 13.16 -19.15
CA GLU A 86 -11.91 11.78 -18.81
C GLU A 86 -13.10 10.82 -18.89
N LEU A 87 -14.34 11.32 -18.80
CA LEU A 87 -15.55 10.49 -18.90
C LEU A 87 -15.61 9.68 -20.19
N SER A 88 -15.06 10.22 -21.28
CA SER A 88 -14.98 9.50 -22.57
C SER A 88 -14.11 8.24 -22.47
N LEU A 89 -12.94 8.35 -21.84
CA LEU A 89 -12.01 7.23 -21.61
C LEU A 89 -12.53 6.26 -20.54
N ILE A 90 -13.18 6.76 -19.49
CA ILE A 90 -13.86 5.92 -18.48
C ILE A 90 -14.87 5.01 -19.16
N VAL A 91 -15.65 5.57 -20.07
CA VAL A 91 -16.62 4.82 -20.86
C VAL A 91 -15.94 3.85 -21.82
N GLU A 92 -14.94 4.30 -22.58
CA GLU A 92 -14.23 3.48 -23.57
C GLU A 92 -13.59 2.23 -22.95
N HIS A 93 -12.98 2.36 -21.77
CA HIS A 93 -12.24 1.29 -21.10
C HIS A 93 -13.02 0.55 -20.01
N ASP A 94 -14.32 0.84 -19.87
CA ASP A 94 -15.21 0.26 -18.85
C ASP A 94 -14.61 0.39 -17.44
N PHE A 95 -14.21 1.61 -17.07
CA PHE A 95 -13.74 1.90 -15.72
C PHE A 95 -14.91 2.16 -14.78
N TRP A 96 -14.82 1.61 -13.57
CA TRP A 96 -15.69 2.02 -12.47
C TRP A 96 -15.15 3.32 -11.89
N CYS A 97 -16.04 4.24 -11.52
CA CYS A 97 -15.65 5.58 -11.14
C CYS A 97 -16.18 5.94 -9.76
N VAL A 98 -15.31 6.37 -8.86
CA VAL A 98 -15.77 7.05 -7.63
C VAL A 98 -16.38 8.41 -8.00
N VAL A 99 -17.46 8.77 -7.33
CA VAL A 99 -18.02 10.13 -7.33
C VAL A 99 -18.04 10.61 -5.89
N HIS A 100 -17.23 11.61 -5.58
CA HIS A 100 -17.00 12.07 -4.20
C HIS A 100 -17.30 13.57 -4.02
N SER A 101 -17.82 14.24 -5.04
CA SER A 101 -18.10 15.68 -5.05
C SER A 101 -19.31 16.00 -5.94
N LEU A 102 -19.97 17.14 -5.67
CA LEU A 102 -21.12 17.57 -6.46
C LEU A 102 -20.76 17.96 -7.89
N TRP A 103 -19.55 18.50 -8.11
CA TRP A 103 -19.11 18.88 -9.46
C TRP A 103 -18.96 17.65 -10.39
N GLN A 104 -18.45 16.53 -9.88
CA GLN A 104 -18.36 15.26 -10.64
C GLN A 104 -19.75 14.76 -11.01
N LEU A 105 -20.68 14.83 -10.06
CA LEU A 105 -22.07 14.47 -10.31
C LEU A 105 -22.71 15.35 -11.38
N GLU A 106 -22.51 16.66 -11.33
CA GLU A 106 -23.00 17.61 -12.33
C GLU A 106 -22.34 17.42 -13.71
N ALA A 107 -21.05 17.07 -13.73
CA ALA A 107 -20.35 16.72 -14.96
C ALA A 107 -20.96 15.47 -15.61
N ILE A 108 -21.26 14.44 -14.82
CA ILE A 108 -21.98 13.24 -15.29
C ILE A 108 -23.35 13.67 -15.83
N GLU A 109 -24.15 14.43 -15.09
CA GLU A 109 -25.49 14.86 -15.52
C GLU A 109 -25.47 15.58 -16.89
N LYS A 110 -24.42 16.36 -17.18
CA LYS A 110 -24.25 17.12 -18.43
C LYS A 110 -23.61 16.32 -19.57
N ALA A 111 -22.89 15.24 -19.28
CA ALA A 111 -22.11 14.52 -20.28
C ALA A 111 -22.99 13.70 -21.24
N ALA A 112 -22.60 13.63 -22.51
CA ALA A 112 -23.14 12.66 -23.45
C ALA A 112 -22.29 11.38 -23.38
N LEU A 113 -22.77 10.35 -22.68
CA LEU A 113 -22.08 9.06 -22.55
C LEU A 113 -22.67 8.07 -23.55
N SER A 114 -21.82 7.33 -24.27
CA SER A 114 -22.27 6.28 -25.19
C SER A 114 -22.84 5.06 -24.47
N GLN A 115 -22.48 4.85 -23.21
CA GLN A 115 -23.00 3.81 -22.33
C GLN A 115 -23.00 4.27 -20.87
N PRO A 116 -23.92 3.75 -20.03
CA PRO A 116 -23.97 4.10 -18.62
C PRO A 116 -22.77 3.53 -17.85
N ILE A 117 -22.25 4.28 -16.88
CA ILE A 117 -21.07 3.90 -16.10
C ILE A 117 -21.45 3.26 -14.75
N THR A 118 -20.51 2.50 -14.16
CA THR A 118 -20.63 2.04 -12.77
C THR A 118 -20.03 3.08 -11.83
N VAL A 119 -20.84 3.58 -10.89
CA VAL A 119 -20.45 4.63 -9.94
C VAL A 119 -20.27 4.07 -8.53
N TRP A 120 -19.22 4.52 -7.86
CA TRP A 120 -19.01 4.33 -6.44
C TRP A 120 -19.23 5.67 -5.73
N LEU A 121 -20.42 5.88 -5.18
CA LEU A 121 -20.79 7.12 -4.52
C LEU A 121 -20.10 7.16 -3.15
N LYS A 122 -19.23 8.14 -2.94
CA LYS A 122 -18.39 8.21 -1.75
C LYS A 122 -18.93 9.20 -0.73
N LEU A 123 -19.21 8.71 0.47
CA LEU A 123 -19.53 9.50 1.64
C LEU A 123 -18.23 9.94 2.34
N ASP A 124 -18.23 11.15 2.87
CA ASP A 124 -17.34 11.50 3.98
C ASP A 124 -18.03 11.18 5.30
N SER A 125 -17.59 10.12 5.96
CA SER A 125 -18.14 9.71 7.26
C SER A 125 -17.31 10.18 8.45
N GLY A 126 -16.31 11.05 8.25
CA GLY A 126 -15.46 11.58 9.32
C GLY A 126 -13.95 11.59 9.03
N MET A 127 -13.52 11.18 7.84
CA MET A 127 -12.10 11.28 7.46
C MET A 127 -11.76 12.69 6.95
N HIS A 128 -12.75 13.42 6.42
CA HIS A 128 -12.61 14.80 5.93
C HIS A 128 -11.53 14.98 4.86
N ARG A 129 -11.29 13.93 4.06
CA ARG A 129 -10.40 13.95 2.89
C ARG A 129 -11.16 14.23 1.59
N VAL A 130 -12.07 13.32 1.24
CA VAL A 130 -12.97 13.44 0.09
C VAL A 130 -14.26 12.66 0.36
N GLY A 131 -15.35 13.04 -0.28
CA GLY A 131 -16.66 12.42 -0.13
C GLY A 131 -17.73 13.48 0.07
N LEU A 132 -18.97 13.13 -0.25
CA LEU A 132 -20.11 13.99 -0.01
C LEU A 132 -20.40 14.05 1.49
N HIS A 133 -20.86 15.23 1.93
CA HIS A 133 -21.37 15.40 3.28
C HIS A 133 -22.64 14.53 3.47
N PRO A 134 -22.90 13.98 4.68
CA PRO A 134 -24.08 13.14 4.93
C PRO A 134 -25.42 13.77 4.53
N ALA A 135 -25.55 15.10 4.63
CA ALA A 135 -26.76 15.82 4.25
C ALA A 135 -27.06 15.76 2.74
N ASP A 136 -26.03 15.68 1.90
CA ASP A 136 -26.17 15.69 0.44
C ASP A 136 -26.25 14.29 -0.16
N TYR A 137 -25.90 13.26 0.62
CA TYR A 137 -25.64 11.92 0.14
C TYR A 137 -26.84 11.26 -0.53
N GLN A 138 -28.02 11.32 0.09
CA GLN A 138 -29.24 10.73 -0.48
C GLN A 138 -29.71 11.48 -1.73
N ALA A 139 -29.57 12.81 -1.75
CA ALA A 139 -29.94 13.63 -2.89
C ALA A 139 -29.03 13.30 -4.10
N ALA A 140 -27.72 13.19 -3.87
CA ALA A 140 -26.76 12.80 -4.89
C ALA A 140 -27.04 11.39 -5.44
N TYR A 141 -27.35 10.42 -4.59
CA TYR A 141 -27.75 9.08 -5.01
C TYR A 141 -28.95 9.11 -5.96
N ARG A 142 -30.02 9.84 -5.61
CA ARG A 142 -31.23 9.97 -6.45
C ARG A 142 -30.94 10.67 -7.77
N ARG A 143 -30.11 11.72 -7.76
CA ARG A 143 -29.67 12.44 -8.97
C ARG A 143 -28.89 11.55 -9.93
N LEU A 144 -27.94 10.76 -9.41
CA LEU A 144 -27.18 9.79 -10.22
C LEU A 144 -28.10 8.76 -10.88
N LEU A 145 -29.07 8.20 -10.15
CA LEU A 145 -30.05 7.28 -10.73
C LEU A 145 -30.94 7.95 -11.78
N ALA A 146 -31.46 9.15 -11.48
CA ALA A 146 -32.35 9.88 -12.38
C ALA A 146 -31.64 10.39 -13.65
N SER A 147 -30.29 10.46 -13.64
CA SER A 147 -29.51 10.96 -14.78
C SER A 147 -29.61 10.09 -16.03
N GLY A 148 -30.00 8.80 -15.89
CA GLY A 148 -29.98 7.81 -16.96
C GLY A 148 -28.57 7.38 -17.41
N LYS A 149 -27.52 7.87 -16.75
CA LYS A 149 -26.11 7.69 -17.15
C LYS A 149 -25.33 6.72 -16.25
N VAL A 150 -25.99 6.18 -15.23
CA VAL A 150 -25.38 5.31 -14.22
C VAL A 150 -26.09 3.97 -14.22
N ALA A 151 -25.36 2.89 -14.51
CA ALA A 151 -25.91 1.55 -14.56
C ALA A 151 -26.06 0.93 -13.17
N LYS A 152 -25.11 1.24 -12.28
CA LYS A 152 -25.01 0.68 -10.94
C LYS A 152 -24.34 1.67 -10.00
N ILE A 153 -24.83 1.71 -8.76
CA ILE A 153 -24.20 2.47 -7.67
C ILE A 153 -23.73 1.51 -6.58
N VAL A 154 -22.49 1.70 -6.12
CA VAL A 154 -21.95 1.13 -4.87
C VAL A 154 -21.77 2.27 -3.88
N LEU A 155 -22.25 2.12 -2.65
CA LEU A 155 -22.11 3.12 -1.59
C LEU A 155 -20.77 2.90 -0.88
N MET A 156 -19.93 3.92 -0.84
CA MET A 156 -18.56 3.80 -0.39
C MET A 156 -18.26 4.79 0.73
N SER A 157 -17.48 4.38 1.72
CA SER A 157 -16.73 5.30 2.60
C SER A 157 -15.34 4.70 2.90
N HIS A 158 -14.54 5.38 3.72
CA HIS A 158 -13.21 4.93 4.12
C HIS A 158 -12.90 5.33 5.56
N PHE A 159 -12.34 4.40 6.32
CA PHE A 159 -11.94 4.64 7.71
C PHE A 159 -10.67 5.48 7.80
N ALA A 160 -10.65 6.37 8.79
CA ALA A 160 -9.49 7.20 9.11
C ALA A 160 -8.51 6.49 10.05
N ARG A 161 -9.03 5.72 11.02
CA ARG A 161 -8.28 5.17 12.17
C ARG A 161 -8.63 3.71 12.47
N ALA A 162 -8.86 2.90 11.42
CA ALA A 162 -9.19 1.48 11.60
C ALA A 162 -7.98 0.63 12.05
N ASP A 163 -6.77 1.16 11.91
CA ASP A 163 -5.51 0.65 12.45
C ASP A 163 -5.40 0.79 13.98
N GLU A 164 -6.22 1.62 14.60
CA GLU A 164 -6.30 1.74 16.05
C GLU A 164 -7.47 0.90 16.58
N LEU A 165 -7.21 -0.37 16.91
CA LEU A 165 -8.27 -1.38 17.18
C LEU A 165 -9.18 -1.04 18.37
N HIS A 166 -8.76 -0.12 19.24
CA HIS A 166 -9.49 0.31 20.43
C HIS A 166 -10.12 1.70 20.29
N ASP A 167 -9.86 2.41 19.19
CA ASP A 167 -10.38 3.76 19.00
C ASP A 167 -11.85 3.73 18.50
N PRO A 168 -12.74 4.54 19.10
CA PRO A 168 -14.16 4.53 18.74
C PRO A 168 -14.46 5.13 17.37
N SER A 169 -13.53 5.89 16.75
CA SER A 169 -13.75 6.63 15.50
C SER A 169 -14.28 5.72 14.39
N SER A 170 -13.78 4.48 14.27
CA SER A 170 -14.26 3.55 13.24
C SER A 170 -15.73 3.15 13.44
N THR A 171 -16.17 3.01 14.70
CA THR A 171 -17.59 2.75 15.02
C THR A 171 -18.46 3.97 14.74
N GLU A 172 -17.96 5.17 15.04
CA GLU A 172 -18.65 6.43 14.76
C GLU A 172 -18.82 6.65 13.24
N GLN A 173 -17.76 6.42 12.46
CA GLN A 173 -17.79 6.49 11.01
C GLN A 173 -18.80 5.49 10.41
N LEU A 174 -18.91 4.29 10.98
CA LEU A 174 -19.91 3.30 10.56
C LEU A 174 -21.34 3.79 10.85
N ALA A 175 -21.59 4.31 12.05
CA ALA A 175 -22.91 4.85 12.41
C ALA A 175 -23.35 6.01 11.50
N ILE A 176 -22.42 6.90 11.15
CA ILE A 176 -22.67 8.00 10.20
C ILE A 176 -23.03 7.45 8.82
N PHE A 177 -22.28 6.45 8.34
CA PHE A 177 -22.55 5.81 7.05
C PHE A 177 -23.91 5.13 7.01
N ASP A 178 -24.25 4.35 8.04
CA ASP A 178 -25.53 3.65 8.13
C ASP A 178 -26.73 4.61 8.19
N LYS A 179 -26.60 5.72 8.92
CA LYS A 179 -27.62 6.78 8.94
C LYS A 179 -27.77 7.44 7.58
N ALA A 180 -26.66 7.82 6.92
CA ALA A 180 -26.69 8.50 5.64
C ALA A 180 -27.32 7.63 4.52
N ARG A 181 -27.09 6.31 4.55
CA ARG A 181 -27.60 5.38 3.54
C ARG A 181 -28.99 4.81 3.84
N GLN A 182 -29.64 5.19 4.93
CA GLN A 182 -30.91 4.59 5.34
C GLN A 182 -31.95 4.68 4.20
N GLY A 183 -32.53 3.53 3.84
CA GLY A 183 -33.51 3.44 2.75
C GLY A 183 -32.91 3.37 1.33
N LEU A 184 -31.59 3.45 1.18
CA LEU A 184 -30.91 3.22 -0.10
C LEU A 184 -30.62 1.72 -0.30
N VAL A 185 -30.90 1.21 -1.49
CA VAL A 185 -30.67 -0.21 -1.86
C VAL A 185 -29.54 -0.28 -2.87
N ALA A 186 -28.34 -0.54 -2.38
CA ALA A 186 -27.12 -0.66 -3.18
C ALA A 186 -26.09 -1.48 -2.42
N GLN A 187 -25.12 -2.06 -3.15
CA GLN A 187 -23.98 -2.70 -2.52
C GLN A 187 -23.13 -1.67 -1.77
N ILE A 188 -22.40 -2.09 -0.75
CA ILE A 188 -21.58 -1.21 0.08
C ILE A 188 -20.11 -1.62 0.12
N SER A 189 -19.23 -0.64 0.33
CA SER A 189 -17.79 -0.87 0.49
C SER A 189 -17.16 0.08 1.50
N LEU A 190 -16.71 -0.47 2.63
CA LEU A 190 -16.13 0.30 3.74
C LEU A 190 -14.71 -0.13 4.07
N ARG A 191 -14.44 -1.43 4.06
CA ARG A 191 -13.24 -2.00 4.69
C ARG A 191 -12.00 -1.82 3.82
N ASN A 192 -11.06 -1.02 4.32
CA ASN A 192 -9.64 -1.03 3.92
C ASN A 192 -8.89 -2.16 4.66
N SER A 193 -7.59 -2.33 4.42
CA SER A 193 -6.79 -3.40 5.07
C SER A 193 -6.96 -3.53 6.59
N PRO A 194 -6.80 -2.48 7.42
CA PRO A 194 -7.00 -2.63 8.85
C PRO A 194 -8.43 -3.07 9.21
N ALA A 195 -9.46 -2.55 8.51
CA ALA A 195 -10.83 -2.99 8.72
C ALA A 195 -11.12 -4.42 8.21
N VAL A 196 -10.40 -4.90 7.19
CA VAL A 196 -10.44 -6.31 6.77
C VAL A 196 -9.90 -7.20 7.87
N LEU A 197 -8.77 -6.83 8.47
CA LEU A 197 -8.05 -7.66 9.44
C LEU A 197 -8.60 -7.59 10.88
N GLY A 198 -9.11 -6.43 11.30
CA GLY A 198 -9.42 -6.14 12.70
C GLY A 198 -10.89 -5.85 13.02
N TRP A 199 -11.74 -5.63 12.00
CA TRP A 199 -13.12 -5.15 12.19
C TRP A 199 -14.15 -6.05 11.50
N PRO A 200 -14.30 -7.33 11.94
CA PRO A 200 -15.18 -8.30 11.29
C PRO A 200 -16.67 -7.91 11.30
N GLN A 201 -17.08 -7.07 12.26
CA GLN A 201 -18.45 -6.57 12.40
C GLN A 201 -18.83 -5.50 11.36
N VAL A 202 -17.84 -4.89 10.69
CA VAL A 202 -18.12 -3.87 9.67
C VAL A 202 -18.64 -4.56 8.40
N PRO A 203 -19.83 -4.20 7.90
CA PRO A 203 -20.39 -4.84 6.71
C PRO A 203 -19.71 -4.31 5.44
N SER A 204 -19.52 -5.17 4.43
CA SER A 204 -19.03 -4.80 3.11
C SER A 204 -19.34 -5.89 2.10
N ASP A 205 -20.02 -5.55 0.99
CA ASP A 205 -20.12 -6.44 -0.17
C ASP A 205 -18.80 -6.48 -0.96
N TRP A 206 -18.10 -5.35 -0.94
CA TRP A 206 -16.77 -5.17 -1.52
C TRP A 206 -15.78 -4.67 -0.46
N VAL A 207 -14.67 -5.36 -0.31
CA VAL A 207 -13.53 -4.90 0.49
C VAL A 207 -12.41 -4.39 -0.40
N ARG A 208 -11.55 -3.53 0.14
CA ARG A 208 -10.47 -2.85 -0.61
C ARG A 208 -9.12 -3.05 0.06
N PRO A 209 -8.59 -4.29 0.09
CA PRO A 209 -7.27 -4.57 0.65
C PRO A 209 -6.17 -3.86 -0.16
N GLY A 210 -5.33 -3.10 0.53
CA GLY A 210 -4.14 -2.45 -0.01
C GLY A 210 -2.89 -3.00 0.67
N ILE A 211 -2.45 -2.38 1.77
CA ILE A 211 -1.16 -2.73 2.42
C ILE A 211 -1.05 -4.21 2.79
N MET A 212 -2.16 -4.84 3.18
CA MET A 212 -2.15 -6.25 3.55
C MET A 212 -1.78 -7.15 2.37
N LEU A 213 -2.09 -6.76 1.13
CA LEU A 213 -1.70 -7.53 -0.06
C LEU A 213 -0.19 -7.69 -0.15
N TYR A 214 0.56 -6.70 0.34
CA TYR A 214 2.02 -6.65 0.29
C TYR A 214 2.67 -7.25 1.54
N GLY A 215 1.88 -7.88 2.41
CA GLY A 215 2.41 -8.63 3.55
C GLY A 215 2.84 -7.76 4.74
N ALA A 216 2.39 -6.51 4.81
CA ALA A 216 2.69 -5.62 5.92
C ALA A 216 1.45 -5.37 6.77
N THR A 217 1.61 -5.54 8.09
CA THR A 217 0.56 -5.22 9.06
C THR A 217 0.34 -3.70 9.13
N PRO A 218 -0.92 -3.23 9.17
CA PRO A 218 -1.24 -1.83 9.47
C PRO A 218 -1.26 -1.53 10.97
N PHE A 219 -1.07 -2.52 11.85
CA PHE A 219 -1.22 -2.37 13.31
C PHE A 219 0.12 -2.22 14.02
N ASP A 220 0.12 -1.45 15.11
CA ASP A 220 1.25 -1.33 16.05
C ASP A 220 1.30 -2.43 17.11
N GLU A 221 0.24 -3.24 17.18
CA GLU A 221 0.06 -4.32 18.14
C GLU A 221 -0.16 -5.68 17.43
N PRO A 222 0.10 -6.81 18.12
CA PRO A 222 -0.12 -8.12 17.53
C PRO A 222 -1.57 -8.37 17.15
N ASN A 223 -1.80 -8.86 15.93
CA ASN A 223 -3.12 -9.24 15.45
C ASN A 223 -3.06 -10.63 14.79
N ALA A 224 -3.96 -11.53 15.18
CA ALA A 224 -3.93 -12.93 14.78
C ALA A 224 -4.19 -13.17 13.27
N VAL A 225 -4.93 -12.28 12.61
CA VAL A 225 -5.13 -12.38 11.16
C VAL A 225 -3.94 -11.76 10.44
N ALA A 226 -3.46 -10.61 10.91
CA ALA A 226 -2.31 -9.94 10.33
C ALA A 226 -1.02 -10.78 10.42
N SER A 227 -0.87 -11.63 11.44
CA SER A 227 0.28 -12.55 11.56
C SER A 227 0.32 -13.65 10.50
N ARG A 228 -0.79 -13.88 9.78
CA ARG A 228 -0.88 -14.82 8.65
C ARG A 228 -0.42 -14.20 7.32
N LEU A 229 -0.13 -12.90 7.30
CA LEU A 229 0.36 -12.20 6.12
C LEU A 229 1.78 -12.64 5.78
N GLN A 230 2.04 -12.76 4.48
CA GLN A 230 3.35 -13.13 3.95
C GLN A 230 4.01 -11.91 3.29
N PRO A 231 5.22 -11.48 3.73
CA PRO A 231 5.94 -10.38 3.10
C PRO A 231 6.17 -10.63 1.59
N VAL A 232 5.77 -9.67 0.76
CA VAL A 232 5.88 -9.78 -0.71
C VAL A 232 7.22 -9.24 -1.22
N MET A 233 7.68 -8.10 -0.68
CA MET A 233 8.94 -7.50 -1.09
C MET A 233 10.08 -7.84 -0.13
N THR A 234 11.18 -8.36 -0.67
CA THR A 234 12.47 -8.41 0.02
C THR A 234 13.41 -7.38 -0.63
N LEU A 235 13.76 -6.32 0.10
CA LEU A 235 14.79 -5.39 -0.33
C LEU A 235 16.14 -5.88 0.20
N GLU A 236 17.06 -6.16 -0.72
CA GLU A 236 18.39 -6.65 -0.36
C GLU A 236 19.50 -5.98 -1.17
N SER A 237 20.71 -6.06 -0.63
CA SER A 237 21.93 -5.60 -1.29
C SER A 237 23.12 -6.40 -0.76
N LYS A 238 24.35 -5.91 -0.99
CA LYS A 238 25.57 -6.54 -0.51
C LYS A 238 26.51 -5.54 0.15
N ILE A 239 27.35 -6.07 1.04
CA ILE A 239 28.49 -5.36 1.60
C ILE A 239 29.54 -5.13 0.50
N ILE A 240 29.96 -3.88 0.33
CA ILE A 240 30.92 -3.42 -0.67
C ILE A 240 32.24 -2.93 -0.06
N CYS A 241 32.30 -2.74 1.25
CA CYS A 241 33.51 -2.36 1.98
C CYS A 241 33.39 -2.81 3.43
N VAL A 242 34.50 -3.22 4.04
CA VAL A 242 34.60 -3.54 5.47
C VAL A 242 35.71 -2.69 6.08
N ARG A 243 35.49 -2.15 7.28
CA ARG A 243 36.46 -1.36 8.03
C ARG A 243 36.51 -1.82 9.47
N GLU A 244 37.73 -1.96 10.00
CA GLU A 244 37.96 -2.09 11.44
C GLU A 244 38.15 -0.69 12.01
N LEU A 245 37.38 -0.33 13.03
CA LEU A 245 37.46 0.96 13.70
C LEU A 245 37.79 0.75 15.19
N PRO A 246 38.76 1.47 15.77
CA PRO A 246 38.94 1.50 17.22
C PRO A 246 37.73 2.15 17.92
N ALA A 247 37.68 2.08 19.24
CA ALA A 247 36.71 2.83 20.04
C ALA A 247 36.95 4.35 19.89
N GLY A 248 35.86 5.13 19.86
CA GLY A 248 35.88 6.59 19.76
C GLY A 248 35.76 7.15 18.34
N GLU A 249 35.61 6.30 17.32
CA GLU A 249 35.57 6.73 15.92
C GLU A 249 34.14 7.02 15.43
N PRO A 250 33.90 8.15 14.75
CA PRO A 250 32.60 8.49 14.21
C PRO A 250 32.30 7.74 12.89
N VAL A 251 31.04 7.35 12.68
CA VAL A 251 30.58 6.70 11.44
C VAL A 251 29.56 7.56 10.69
N GLY A 252 29.91 7.93 9.45
CA GLY A 252 29.02 8.62 8.52
C GLY A 252 28.74 10.09 8.86
N TYR A 253 27.77 10.68 8.16
CA TYR A 253 27.48 12.12 8.27
C TYR A 253 26.99 12.53 9.67
N GLY A 254 27.56 13.63 10.17
CA GLY A 254 27.17 14.25 11.43
C GLY A 254 27.55 13.46 12.69
N ALA A 255 28.39 12.42 12.55
CA ALA A 255 28.90 11.62 13.68
C ALA A 255 27.80 11.14 14.66
N ARG A 256 26.62 10.79 14.13
CA ARG A 256 25.47 10.34 14.95
C ARG A 256 25.74 8.98 15.64
N PHE A 257 26.73 8.24 15.16
CA PHE A 257 27.24 7.03 15.78
C PHE A 257 28.74 7.19 16.02
N VAL A 258 29.18 6.85 17.22
CA VAL A 258 30.58 6.79 17.61
C VAL A 258 30.81 5.41 18.23
N THR A 259 31.83 4.70 17.77
CA THR A 259 32.14 3.36 18.27
C THR A 259 32.48 3.40 19.76
N THR A 260 31.95 2.48 20.54
CA THR A 260 32.24 2.38 22.00
C THR A 260 33.30 1.32 22.31
N GLN A 261 33.61 0.47 21.33
CA GLN A 261 34.58 -0.62 21.38
C GLN A 261 35.19 -0.81 19.97
N PRO A 262 36.26 -1.61 19.80
CA PRO A 262 36.67 -2.03 18.47
C PRO A 262 35.47 -2.61 17.70
N THR A 263 35.14 -2.03 16.55
CA THR A 263 33.92 -2.33 15.78
C THR A 263 34.27 -2.61 14.33
N ARG A 264 33.75 -3.71 13.79
CA ARG A 264 33.84 -4.01 12.35
C ARG A 264 32.62 -3.44 11.65
N VAL A 265 32.82 -2.47 10.76
CA VAL A 265 31.73 -1.79 10.03
C VAL A 265 31.68 -2.24 8.58
N GLY A 266 30.51 -2.67 8.11
CA GLY A 266 30.22 -2.97 6.71
C GLY A 266 29.52 -1.82 6.02
N VAL A 267 29.98 -1.41 4.83
CA VAL A 267 29.27 -0.48 3.96
C VAL A 267 28.44 -1.27 2.96
N VAL A 268 27.14 -0.98 2.89
CA VAL A 268 26.19 -1.65 1.99
C VAL A 268 25.85 -0.72 0.83
N ALA A 269 25.75 -1.27 -0.38
CA ALA A 269 25.33 -0.52 -1.57
C ALA A 269 23.81 -0.29 -1.59
N MET A 270 23.29 0.49 -0.64
CA MET A 270 21.88 0.87 -0.52
C MET A 270 21.80 2.23 0.16
N GLY A 271 20.91 3.11 -0.26
CA GLY A 271 20.73 4.41 0.39
C GLY A 271 19.37 5.02 0.13
N TYR A 272 19.19 6.29 0.53
CA TYR A 272 17.88 6.93 0.45
C TYR A 272 17.41 7.21 -0.98
N ALA A 273 18.31 7.30 -1.97
CA ALA A 273 17.91 7.42 -3.37
C ALA A 273 17.33 6.12 -3.94
N ASP A 274 17.52 5.00 -3.24
CA ASP A 274 16.88 3.72 -3.56
C ASP A 274 15.50 3.55 -2.88
N GLY A 275 15.16 4.45 -1.96
CA GLY A 275 13.94 4.40 -1.15
C GLY A 275 14.14 4.00 0.31
N TYR A 276 15.36 3.64 0.74
CA TYR A 276 15.61 3.31 2.14
C TYR A 276 15.50 4.57 3.04
N PRO A 277 14.80 4.53 4.19
CA PRO A 277 14.53 5.73 4.98
C PRO A 277 15.80 6.38 5.52
N ARG A 278 16.05 7.64 5.15
CA ARG A 278 17.21 8.42 5.63
C ARG A 278 17.20 8.62 7.15
N GLN A 279 16.01 8.68 7.72
CA GLN A 279 15.75 8.91 9.13
C GLN A 279 15.96 7.66 10.01
N ALA A 280 16.13 6.47 9.42
CA ALA A 280 16.42 5.24 10.16
C ALA A 280 17.54 5.47 11.19
N PRO A 281 17.26 5.26 12.49
CA PRO A 281 18.25 5.47 13.55
C PRO A 281 19.30 4.36 13.58
N ASN A 282 20.40 4.62 14.31
CA ASN A 282 21.29 3.54 14.73
C ASN A 282 20.48 2.48 15.49
N GLY A 283 20.82 1.20 15.34
CA GLY A 283 20.04 0.12 15.95
C GLY A 283 18.88 -0.39 15.08
N THR A 284 18.56 0.28 13.97
CA THR A 284 17.56 -0.24 13.00
C THR A 284 18.00 -1.62 12.52
N PRO A 285 17.15 -2.66 12.61
CA PRO A 285 17.55 -4.03 12.35
C PRO A 285 17.81 -4.29 10.87
N VAL A 286 18.80 -5.15 10.60
CA VAL A 286 19.10 -5.74 9.28
C VAL A 286 19.47 -7.22 9.46
N LEU A 287 19.47 -7.98 8.37
CA LEU A 287 20.02 -9.35 8.36
C LEU A 287 21.25 -9.41 7.47
N VAL A 288 22.39 -9.84 8.00
CA VAL A 288 23.64 -10.02 7.25
C VAL A 288 23.95 -11.52 7.19
N ASP A 289 23.96 -12.10 5.98
CA ASP A 289 24.14 -13.56 5.75
C ASP A 289 23.30 -14.44 6.70
N GLY A 290 22.03 -14.05 6.92
CA GLY A 290 21.11 -14.79 7.78
C GLY A 290 21.19 -14.46 9.27
N GLN A 291 22.11 -13.60 9.69
CA GLN A 291 22.31 -13.22 11.10
C GLN A 291 21.86 -11.80 11.37
N ARG A 292 21.16 -11.58 12.48
CA ARG A 292 20.68 -10.24 12.86
C ARG A 292 21.87 -9.32 13.16
N SER A 293 21.78 -8.11 12.64
CA SER A 293 22.64 -7.00 12.98
C SER A 293 21.84 -5.70 12.93
N GLN A 294 22.52 -4.57 12.91
CA GLN A 294 21.95 -3.23 13.01
C GLN A 294 22.66 -2.20 12.14
N LEU A 295 21.92 -1.16 11.77
CA LEU A 295 22.49 0.05 11.19
C LEU A 295 23.35 0.80 12.20
N VAL A 296 24.45 1.36 11.71
CA VAL A 296 25.32 2.30 12.43
C VAL A 296 25.64 3.50 11.56
N GLY A 297 25.45 4.71 12.09
CA GLY A 297 25.65 5.95 11.36
C GLY A 297 24.47 6.34 10.46
N ARG A 298 24.58 7.52 9.85
CA ARG A 298 23.51 8.07 9.00
C ARG A 298 23.46 7.37 7.64
N VAL A 299 22.27 6.96 7.22
CA VAL A 299 21.99 6.54 5.83
C VAL A 299 22.32 7.69 4.85
N SER A 300 23.15 7.39 3.85
CA SER A 300 23.55 8.32 2.79
C SER A 300 22.77 8.06 1.50
N MET A 301 23.06 8.81 0.43
CA MET A 301 22.29 8.72 -0.82
C MET A 301 22.33 7.32 -1.43
N ASP A 302 23.52 6.71 -1.44
CA ASP A 302 23.79 5.45 -2.14
C ASP A 302 24.37 4.36 -1.24
N MET A 303 24.64 4.69 0.03
CA MET A 303 25.33 3.82 0.98
C MET A 303 24.74 3.95 2.38
N LEU A 304 24.76 2.84 3.10
CA LEU A 304 24.47 2.77 4.53
C LEU A 304 25.50 1.87 5.19
N CYS A 305 25.68 2.01 6.50
CA CYS A 305 26.65 1.23 7.26
C CYS A 305 25.93 0.32 8.26
N VAL A 306 26.47 -0.89 8.43
CA VAL A 306 25.98 -1.92 9.35
C VAL A 306 27.11 -2.36 10.27
N ASP A 307 26.75 -2.74 11.49
CA ASP A 307 27.68 -3.38 12.41
C ASP A 307 27.93 -4.84 11.97
N LEU A 308 29.17 -5.30 11.99
CA LEU A 308 29.56 -6.68 11.68
C LEU A 308 30.30 -7.33 12.85
N THR A 309 30.43 -6.65 13.98
CA THR A 309 31.23 -7.08 15.13
C THR A 309 30.80 -8.47 15.60
N ASP A 310 29.49 -8.69 15.73
CA ASP A 310 28.90 -9.97 16.15
C ASP A 310 28.58 -10.92 14.98
N VAL A 311 29.06 -10.62 13.77
CA VAL A 311 28.86 -11.45 12.57
C VAL A 311 30.22 -11.74 11.91
N PRO A 312 31.16 -12.45 12.57
CA PRO A 312 32.59 -12.49 12.17
C PRO A 312 32.85 -13.09 10.78
N GLN A 313 32.00 -14.00 10.33
CA GLN A 313 32.02 -14.61 9.00
C GLN A 313 31.58 -13.68 7.86
N ALA A 314 30.85 -12.59 8.15
CA ALA A 314 30.39 -11.66 7.12
C ALA A 314 31.55 -10.78 6.59
N GLY A 315 31.45 -10.34 5.34
CA GLY A 315 32.49 -9.50 4.75
C GLY A 315 32.09 -8.95 3.39
N LEU A 316 33.07 -8.63 2.56
CA LEU A 316 32.85 -8.22 1.18
C LEU A 316 32.00 -9.25 0.43
N GLY A 317 30.88 -8.78 -0.13
CA GLY A 317 29.95 -9.61 -0.90
C GLY A 317 28.85 -10.30 -0.07
N SER A 318 28.89 -10.24 1.26
CA SER A 318 27.81 -10.72 2.13
C SER A 318 26.49 -10.06 1.79
N THR A 319 25.42 -10.84 1.83
CA THR A 319 24.07 -10.39 1.52
C THR A 319 23.50 -9.66 2.73
N VAL A 320 22.82 -8.54 2.47
CA VAL A 320 22.13 -7.77 3.49
C VAL A 320 20.66 -7.67 3.13
N GLU A 321 19.78 -8.23 3.96
CA GLU A 321 18.34 -8.01 3.91
C GLU A 321 18.02 -6.74 4.72
N LEU A 322 17.45 -5.75 4.04
CA LEU A 322 17.04 -4.48 4.62
C LEU A 322 15.62 -4.55 5.13
N TRP A 323 14.75 -5.24 4.39
CA TRP A 323 13.47 -5.77 4.84
C TRP A 323 13.07 -6.96 3.95
N GLY A 324 12.17 -7.80 4.42
CA GLY A 324 11.74 -9.01 3.74
C GLY A 324 11.09 -10.00 4.69
N LYS A 325 11.42 -11.28 4.51
CA LYS A 325 10.83 -12.41 5.25
C LYS A 325 11.35 -12.47 6.70
N ASN A 326 12.54 -11.95 6.98
CA ASN A 326 13.20 -12.06 8.27
C ASN A 326 13.21 -10.73 9.03
N ILE A 327 13.26 -9.61 8.29
CA ILE A 327 13.18 -8.25 8.82
C ILE A 327 11.91 -7.62 8.26
N LEU A 328 10.87 -7.46 9.07
CA LEU A 328 9.60 -6.94 8.55
C LEU A 328 9.74 -5.46 8.17
N ALA A 329 9.17 -5.10 7.02
CA ALA A 329 9.11 -3.71 6.57
C ALA A 329 8.41 -2.81 7.62
N SER A 330 7.38 -3.33 8.31
CA SER A 330 6.72 -2.63 9.42
C SER A 330 7.66 -2.31 10.58
N ASP A 331 8.60 -3.21 10.93
CA ASP A 331 9.56 -2.97 12.00
C ASP A 331 10.54 -1.85 11.62
N VAL A 332 11.01 -1.85 10.38
CA VAL A 332 11.89 -0.81 9.84
C VAL A 332 11.17 0.53 9.76
N ALA A 333 9.92 0.53 9.29
CA ALA A 333 9.09 1.73 9.23
C ALA A 333 8.87 2.34 10.62
N LYS A 334 8.52 1.51 11.62
CA LYS A 334 8.36 1.93 13.01
C LYS A 334 9.64 2.51 13.59
N ALA A 335 10.78 1.86 13.37
CA ALA A 335 12.08 2.38 13.81
C ALA A 335 12.41 3.74 13.15
N ALA A 336 11.95 3.96 11.92
CA ALA A 336 12.15 5.19 11.15
C ALA A 336 11.04 6.23 11.33
N ASP A 337 10.13 6.05 12.30
CA ASP A 337 8.99 6.95 12.57
C ASP A 337 8.12 7.20 11.32
N THR A 338 7.77 6.10 10.63
CA THR A 338 6.92 6.10 9.45
C THR A 338 6.09 4.80 9.35
N ILE A 339 5.39 4.63 8.24
CA ILE A 339 4.51 3.50 7.95
C ILE A 339 5.04 2.67 6.77
N PRO A 340 4.75 1.36 6.71
CA PRO A 340 5.20 0.47 5.64
C PRO A 340 4.78 0.95 4.24
N TYR A 341 3.64 1.66 4.15
CA TYR A 341 3.18 2.29 2.91
C TYR A 341 4.24 3.23 2.30
N GLN A 342 4.86 4.08 3.12
CA GLN A 342 5.81 5.08 2.62
C GLN A 342 7.10 4.42 2.13
N ILE A 343 7.64 3.47 2.89
CA ILE A 343 8.91 2.81 2.51
C ILE A 343 8.77 2.00 1.22
N PHE A 344 7.62 1.35 0.99
CA PHE A 344 7.39 0.62 -0.25
C PHE A 344 7.19 1.58 -1.44
N CYS A 345 6.33 2.61 -1.31
CA CYS A 345 6.10 3.57 -2.38
C CYS A 345 7.34 4.41 -2.75
N ASN A 346 8.31 4.54 -1.84
CA ASN A 346 9.54 5.27 -2.09
C ASN A 346 10.61 4.46 -2.84
N LEU A 347 10.37 3.17 -3.09
CA LEU A 347 11.31 2.32 -3.80
C LEU A 347 11.64 2.90 -5.19
N ARG A 348 12.92 3.15 -5.46
CA ARG A 348 13.40 3.72 -6.72
C ARG A 348 14.74 3.10 -7.11
N ARG A 349 15.12 3.24 -8.38
CA ARG A 349 16.41 2.82 -8.97
C ARG A 349 16.72 1.31 -8.94
N VAL A 350 16.28 0.58 -7.92
CA VAL A 350 16.55 -0.84 -7.77
C VAL A 350 15.75 -1.65 -8.80
N PRO A 351 16.36 -2.68 -9.43
CA PRO A 351 15.62 -3.62 -10.25
C PRO A 351 14.65 -4.42 -9.38
N ARG A 352 13.44 -4.61 -9.90
CA ARG A 352 12.43 -5.51 -9.33
C ARG A 352 12.53 -6.87 -10.01
N LEU A 353 12.78 -7.90 -9.24
CA LEU A 353 12.90 -9.27 -9.70
C LEU A 353 11.69 -10.06 -9.20
N TYR A 354 10.85 -10.50 -10.12
CA TYR A 354 9.61 -11.19 -9.79
C TYR A 354 9.83 -12.70 -9.72
N SER A 355 9.25 -13.32 -8.70
CA SER A 355 9.17 -14.77 -8.52
C SER A 355 7.73 -15.20 -8.28
N GLY A 356 7.39 -16.42 -8.67
CA GLY A 356 6.00 -16.88 -8.68
C GLY A 356 5.25 -16.45 -9.93
N HIS A 357 4.22 -17.21 -10.29
CA HIS A 357 3.27 -16.89 -11.35
C HIS A 357 1.96 -16.40 -10.76
#